data_AF-T0QI68-F1
#
_entry.id   AF-T0QI68-F1
#
_cell.length_a   1.000
_cell.length_b   1.000
_cell.length_c   1.000
_cell.angle_alpha   90.00
_cell.angle_beta   90.00
_cell.angle_gamma   90.00
#
_symmetry.space_group_name_H-M   'P 1'
#
loop_
_entity.id
_entity.type
_entity.pdbx_description
1 polymer ?
#
loop_
_entity_poly.entity_id
_entity_poly.type
_entity_poly.pdbx_seq_one_letter_code
_entity_poly.pdbx_strand_id
1 'polypeptide(L)'
;MPSKRAASSTKTTASKKKKTTPAQGTDLGAEMKFKCFQDLLGDLAPADHDRLLDDCKTCFTCREVEDGENYSLGSTFFVRANDTPTCGMEALALKIFALHTDGLSFDPANSGAEWWTQHIDHRDNIGFHWDRDYGMEEDNEEHVHPLVGTVTYLCVNAGPTVILDKRGTFAYGTSIEGPLTKCIVSRPVAGKHITFDGELLHGAPSSLAFPEVDEDVEGLRVTFLVNIWVDHVPIQSERMDATVAAGLKLTSAAVAPLALRTKNTEQALLQIYGATEPTKFHRWGINSGEEDYIIQVTLPTTLRGAAAGSSVDCLLLKDSCIVEGELSESEDDDEEEDDDGEEDDDE
;
A
#
# COMPACT_ATOMS: atom_id res chain seq x y z
N MET A 1 76.36 -18.73 35.37
CA MET A 1 75.77 -20.07 35.11
C MET A 1 74.39 -20.11 35.79
N PRO A 2 73.34 -20.62 35.13
CA PRO A 2 72.41 -19.74 34.43
C PRO A 2 70.93 -19.87 34.84
N SER A 3 70.12 -18.92 34.32
CA SER A 3 68.72 -19.09 33.89
C SER A 3 67.66 -19.17 35.01
N LYS A 4 66.49 -18.54 34.94
CA LYS A 4 65.65 -18.17 33.79
C LYS A 4 64.68 -17.06 34.22
N ARG A 5 64.55 -16.03 33.38
CA ARG A 5 63.37 -15.16 33.34
C ARG A 5 62.18 -16.00 32.87
N ALA A 6 61.07 -15.98 33.63
CA ALA A 6 59.78 -16.45 33.16
C ALA A 6 59.02 -15.28 32.54
N ALA A 7 58.57 -15.46 31.31
CA ALA A 7 57.75 -14.53 30.55
C ALA A 7 56.25 -14.79 30.79
N SER A 8 55.49 -13.70 30.73
CA SER A 8 54.15 -13.58 30.11
C SER A 8 53.01 -14.53 30.54
N SER A 9 51.93 -13.98 31.09
CA SER A 9 50.79 -13.63 30.23
C SER A 9 49.74 -12.83 31.01
N THR A 10 49.62 -11.55 30.66
CA THR A 10 48.45 -10.75 30.95
C THR A 10 47.32 -11.30 30.10
N LYS A 11 46.35 -11.97 30.71
CA LYS A 11 45.09 -12.35 30.04
C LYS A 11 44.30 -11.08 29.77
N THR A 12 44.44 -10.55 28.57
CA THR A 12 43.45 -9.65 27.97
C THR A 12 42.13 -10.41 27.88
N THR A 13 41.18 -10.05 28.73
CA THR A 13 39.79 -10.43 28.57
C THR A 13 39.27 -9.73 27.32
N ALA A 14 39.34 -10.44 26.19
CA ALA A 14 38.63 -10.05 24.99
C ALA A 14 37.14 -10.02 25.33
N SER A 15 36.60 -8.82 25.45
CA SER A 15 35.16 -8.57 25.43
C SER A 15 34.62 -9.21 24.16
N LYS A 16 33.97 -10.37 24.31
CA LYS A 16 33.20 -10.97 23.22
C LYS A 16 32.18 -9.92 22.79
N LYS A 17 32.45 -9.22 21.69
CA LYS A 17 31.40 -8.53 20.93
C LYS A 17 30.35 -9.58 20.67
N LYS A 18 29.21 -9.45 21.37
CA LYS A 18 28.01 -10.21 21.10
C LYS A 18 27.70 -9.90 19.64
N LYS A 19 27.98 -10.84 18.72
CA LYS A 19 27.38 -10.82 17.40
C LYS A 19 25.88 -10.87 17.68
N THR A 20 25.22 -9.73 17.56
CA THR A 20 23.77 -9.67 17.42
C THR A 20 23.47 -10.35 16.10
N THR A 21 23.21 -11.65 16.17
CA THR A 21 22.50 -12.35 15.11
C THR A 21 21.20 -11.56 14.88
N PRO A 22 20.89 -11.12 13.64
CA PRO A 22 19.61 -10.47 13.37
C PRO A 22 18.50 -11.37 13.89
N ALA A 23 17.51 -10.81 14.58
CA ALA A 23 16.34 -11.58 14.97
C ALA A 23 15.76 -12.21 13.70
N GLN A 24 15.80 -13.53 13.64
CA GLN A 24 15.26 -14.31 12.55
C GLN A 24 13.72 -14.20 12.64
N GLY A 25 13.11 -13.42 11.73
CA GLY A 25 11.75 -13.61 11.25
C GLY A 25 10.59 -13.27 12.20
N THR A 26 10.39 -11.98 12.51
CA THR A 26 9.03 -11.52 12.86
C THR A 26 8.21 -11.49 11.57
N ASP A 27 7.11 -12.23 11.51
CA ASP A 27 6.18 -12.20 10.38
C ASP A 27 5.17 -11.06 10.61
N LEU A 28 5.33 -9.96 9.87
CA LEU A 28 4.39 -8.83 9.92
C LEU A 28 3.03 -9.20 9.31
N GLY A 29 2.95 -10.30 8.55
CA GLY A 29 1.72 -10.74 7.92
C GLY A 29 0.61 -11.05 8.91
N ALA A 30 0.94 -11.65 10.05
CA ALA A 30 -0.05 -11.92 11.09
C ALA A 30 -0.51 -10.64 11.81
N GLU A 31 0.40 -9.72 12.08
CA GLU A 31 0.12 -8.51 12.86
C GLU A 31 -0.65 -7.47 12.05
N MET A 32 -0.26 -7.23 10.80
CA MET A 32 -0.85 -6.24 9.91
C MET A 32 -1.89 -6.86 8.96
N LYS A 33 -2.31 -8.10 9.23
CA LYS A 33 -3.15 -8.95 8.36
C LYS A 33 -2.68 -8.97 6.90
N PHE A 34 -1.37 -8.87 6.69
CA PHE A 34 -0.78 -8.77 5.37
C PHE A 34 -0.57 -10.14 4.74
N LYS A 35 -1.11 -10.33 3.54
CA LYS A 35 -0.82 -11.48 2.67
C LYS A 35 -0.45 -10.96 1.30
N CYS A 36 0.48 -11.63 0.63
CA CYS A 36 0.88 -11.30 -0.73
C CYS A 36 0.74 -12.55 -1.61
N PHE A 37 -0.24 -12.56 -2.51
CA PHE A 37 -0.45 -13.59 -3.52
C PHE A 37 0.22 -13.12 -4.81
N GLN A 38 1.19 -13.89 -5.31
CA GLN A 38 2.04 -13.42 -6.41
C GLN A 38 1.29 -13.24 -7.74
N ASP A 39 0.23 -14.01 -7.95
CA ASP A 39 -0.55 -14.02 -9.20
C ASP A 39 -1.96 -14.57 -8.94
N LEU A 40 -2.78 -13.82 -8.21
CA LEU A 40 -4.09 -14.28 -7.76
C LEU A 40 -5.02 -14.62 -8.93
N LEU A 41 -4.93 -13.84 -10.01
CA LEU A 41 -5.82 -13.92 -11.17
C LEU A 41 -5.24 -14.74 -12.32
N GLY A 42 -4.13 -15.46 -12.14
CA GLY A 42 -3.43 -16.11 -13.25
C GLY A 42 -4.19 -17.21 -13.99
N ASP A 43 -5.34 -17.68 -13.47
CA ASP A 43 -6.25 -18.60 -14.16
C ASP A 43 -7.33 -17.86 -14.99
N LEU A 44 -7.35 -16.53 -14.97
CA LEU A 44 -8.22 -15.70 -15.82
C LEU A 44 -7.70 -15.78 -17.26
N ALA A 45 -8.59 -16.02 -18.22
CA ALA A 45 -8.19 -16.11 -19.62
C ALA A 45 -7.60 -14.76 -20.08
N PRO A 46 -6.56 -14.74 -20.95
CA PRO A 46 -5.94 -13.50 -21.41
C PRO A 46 -6.94 -12.49 -22.00
N ALA A 47 -7.90 -12.96 -22.81
CA ALA A 47 -8.93 -12.09 -23.38
C ALA A 47 -9.88 -11.50 -22.33
N ASP A 48 -10.07 -12.18 -21.19
CA ASP A 48 -10.87 -11.66 -20.07
C ASP A 48 -10.04 -10.72 -19.18
N HIS A 49 -8.71 -10.92 -19.10
CA HIS A 49 -7.81 -9.95 -18.49
C HIS A 49 -7.81 -8.61 -19.26
N ASP A 50 -7.79 -8.64 -20.60
CA ASP A 50 -7.87 -7.42 -21.41
C ASP A 50 -9.21 -6.69 -21.19
N ARG A 51 -10.31 -7.44 -21.08
CA ARG A 51 -11.63 -6.86 -20.75
C ARG A 51 -11.67 -6.26 -19.36
N LEU A 52 -11.03 -6.91 -18.38
CA LEU A 52 -10.89 -6.38 -17.02
C LEU A 52 -10.15 -5.03 -17.03
N LEU A 53 -9.07 -4.90 -17.79
CA LEU A 53 -8.33 -3.63 -17.93
C LEU A 53 -9.21 -2.53 -18.55
N ASP A 54 -9.93 -2.85 -19.63
CA ASP A 54 -10.86 -1.92 -20.28
C ASP A 54 -11.99 -1.46 -19.32
N ASP A 55 -12.52 -2.39 -18.53
CA ASP A 55 -13.55 -2.08 -17.55
C ASP A 55 -12.97 -1.27 -16.38
N CYS A 56 -11.71 -1.52 -15.97
CA CYS A 56 -11.05 -0.69 -14.96
C CYS A 56 -10.97 0.78 -15.38
N LYS A 57 -10.65 1.04 -16.65
CA LYS A 57 -10.68 2.39 -17.23
C LYS A 57 -12.10 2.98 -17.22
N THR A 58 -13.11 2.18 -17.54
CA THR A 58 -14.50 2.61 -17.62
C THR A 58 -15.08 2.95 -16.23
N CYS A 59 -14.72 2.16 -15.23
CA CYS A 59 -15.17 2.33 -13.84
C CYS A 59 -14.36 3.35 -13.05
N PHE A 60 -13.20 3.77 -13.55
CA PHE A 60 -12.40 4.80 -12.89
C PHE A 60 -13.06 6.16 -13.09
N THR A 61 -13.68 6.67 -12.01
CA THR A 61 -14.50 7.88 -12.04
C THR A 61 -13.85 9.07 -11.35
N CYS A 62 -12.72 8.88 -10.65
CA CYS A 62 -11.96 10.00 -10.11
C CYS A 62 -11.47 10.86 -11.28
N ARG A 63 -11.94 12.11 -11.30
CA ARG A 63 -11.38 13.17 -12.14
C ARG A 63 -10.41 13.95 -11.27
N GLU A 64 -9.37 14.52 -11.89
CA GLU A 64 -8.30 15.28 -11.23
C GLU A 64 -8.81 16.04 -10.00
N VAL A 65 -8.14 15.81 -8.87
CA VAL A 65 -8.42 16.50 -7.63
C VAL A 65 -7.94 17.95 -7.80
N GLU A 66 -8.76 18.94 -7.44
CA GLU A 66 -8.27 20.32 -7.38
C GLU A 66 -7.11 20.38 -6.37
N ASP A 67 -6.04 21.13 -6.68
CA ASP A 67 -4.87 21.27 -5.80
C ASP A 67 -5.31 21.59 -4.36
N GLY A 68 -5.05 20.66 -3.44
CA GLY A 68 -5.31 20.82 -2.01
C GLY A 68 -6.36 19.90 -1.38
N GLU A 69 -7.13 19.11 -2.16
CA GLU A 69 -8.00 18.09 -1.57
C GLU A 69 -7.29 16.72 -1.48
N ASN A 70 -7.26 16.11 -0.30
CA ASN A 70 -6.65 14.79 -0.08
C ASN A 70 -7.61 13.62 -0.38
N TYR A 71 -8.85 13.90 -0.78
CA TYR A 71 -9.87 12.89 -1.04
C TYR A 71 -10.11 12.73 -2.54
N SER A 72 -9.97 11.51 -3.02
CA SER A 72 -10.37 11.14 -4.37
C SER A 72 -11.90 11.22 -4.47
N LEU A 73 -12.45 12.14 -5.27
CA LEU A 73 -13.89 12.25 -5.59
C LEU A 73 -14.43 11.09 -6.46
N GLY A 74 -13.69 9.98 -6.55
CA GLY A 74 -14.11 8.78 -7.27
C GLY A 74 -15.22 8.04 -6.54
N SER A 75 -16.15 7.44 -7.28
CA SER A 75 -17.17 6.57 -6.71
C SER A 75 -16.60 5.20 -6.38
N THR A 76 -16.92 4.69 -5.19
CA THR A 76 -16.82 3.25 -4.87
C THR A 76 -18.17 2.57 -5.09
N PHE A 77 -18.14 1.27 -5.31
CA PHE A 77 -19.35 0.47 -5.57
C PHE A 77 -19.48 -0.65 -4.55
N PHE A 78 -20.70 -0.99 -4.13
CA PHE A 78 -20.94 -2.08 -3.19
C PHE A 78 -21.77 -3.20 -3.79
N VAL A 79 -21.36 -4.45 -3.53
CA VAL A 79 -22.16 -5.65 -3.81
C VAL A 79 -22.25 -6.52 -2.54
N ARG A 80 -23.48 -6.80 -2.09
CA ARG A 80 -23.70 -7.62 -0.89
C ARG A 80 -23.32 -9.07 -1.15
N ALA A 81 -22.93 -9.77 -0.09
CA ALA A 81 -22.53 -11.17 -0.14
C ALA A 81 -23.62 -12.10 -0.68
N ASN A 82 -24.90 -11.75 -0.50
CA ASN A 82 -26.05 -12.50 -1.02
C ASN A 82 -26.63 -11.95 -2.34
N ASP A 83 -26.07 -10.88 -2.90
CA ASP A 83 -26.53 -10.35 -4.18
C ASP A 83 -26.05 -11.22 -5.34
N THR A 84 -26.86 -11.31 -6.39
CA THR A 84 -26.41 -11.88 -7.67
C THR A 84 -25.63 -10.81 -8.43
N PRO A 85 -24.38 -11.06 -8.87
CA PRO A 85 -23.60 -10.06 -9.60
C PRO A 85 -24.23 -9.73 -10.96
N THR A 86 -24.22 -8.46 -11.35
CA THR A 86 -24.77 -7.96 -12.62
C THR A 86 -23.71 -7.85 -13.72
N CYS A 87 -22.43 -7.75 -13.35
CA CYS A 87 -21.29 -7.66 -14.25
C CYS A 87 -20.13 -8.55 -13.78
N GLY A 88 -19.05 -8.61 -14.58
CA GLY A 88 -17.85 -9.34 -14.22
C GLY A 88 -17.09 -8.74 -13.03
N MET A 89 -17.12 -7.41 -12.87
CA MET A 89 -16.43 -6.71 -11.78
C MET A 89 -17.03 -7.09 -10.42
N GLU A 90 -18.37 -7.02 -10.28
CA GLU A 90 -19.07 -7.49 -9.08
C GLU A 90 -18.80 -8.99 -8.82
N ALA A 91 -18.78 -9.82 -9.86
CA ALA A 91 -18.50 -11.24 -9.71
C ALA A 91 -17.06 -11.51 -9.21
N LEU A 92 -16.09 -10.69 -9.63
CA LEU A 92 -14.71 -10.77 -9.17
C LEU A 92 -14.57 -10.26 -7.73
N ALA A 93 -15.21 -9.13 -7.40
CA ALA A 93 -15.27 -8.59 -6.04
C ALA A 93 -15.85 -9.62 -5.06
N LEU A 94 -16.96 -10.28 -5.42
CA LEU A 94 -17.55 -11.33 -4.58
C LEU A 94 -16.66 -12.58 -4.43
N LYS A 95 -15.86 -12.94 -5.44
CA LYS A 95 -14.87 -14.02 -5.29
C LYS A 95 -13.75 -13.65 -4.33
N ILE A 96 -13.28 -12.40 -4.36
CA ILE A 96 -12.26 -11.89 -3.43
C ILE A 96 -12.84 -11.80 -2.01
N PHE A 97 -14.08 -11.34 -1.87
CA PHE A 97 -14.80 -11.36 -0.61
C PHE A 97 -14.92 -12.78 -0.03
N ALA A 98 -15.37 -13.75 -0.84
CA ALA A 98 -15.48 -15.14 -0.41
C ALA A 98 -14.12 -15.73 0.02
N LEU A 99 -13.02 -15.37 -0.67
CA LEU A 99 -11.68 -15.78 -0.28
C LEU A 99 -11.30 -15.28 1.12
N HIS A 100 -11.56 -14.00 1.41
CA HIS A 100 -11.09 -13.36 2.65
C HIS A 100 -12.06 -13.49 3.82
N THR A 101 -13.27 -14.00 3.57
CA THR A 101 -14.26 -14.34 4.60
C THR A 101 -14.42 -15.84 4.82
N ASP A 102 -13.60 -16.67 4.17
CA ASP A 102 -13.63 -18.13 4.35
C ASP A 102 -13.49 -18.50 5.84
N GLY A 103 -14.45 -19.26 6.34
CA GLY A 103 -14.51 -19.68 7.75
C GLY A 103 -15.02 -18.61 8.75
N LEU A 104 -15.41 -17.42 8.30
CA LEU A 104 -16.03 -16.40 9.15
C LEU A 104 -17.57 -16.57 9.19
N SER A 105 -18.16 -16.17 10.32
CA SER A 105 -19.62 -16.04 10.47
C SER A 105 -19.97 -14.56 10.41
N PHE A 106 -20.91 -14.20 9.55
CA PHE A 106 -21.39 -12.83 9.33
C PHE A 106 -22.83 -12.86 8.78
N ASP A 107 -23.53 -11.73 8.83
CA ASP A 107 -24.82 -11.53 8.17
C ASP A 107 -24.61 -11.16 6.70
N PRO A 108 -24.97 -12.03 5.73
CA PRO A 108 -24.73 -11.78 4.32
C PRO A 108 -25.57 -10.64 3.73
N ALA A 109 -26.64 -10.20 4.40
CA ALA A 109 -27.42 -9.04 3.97
C ALA A 109 -26.75 -7.71 4.35
N ASN A 110 -25.89 -7.74 5.37
CA ASN A 110 -25.14 -6.61 5.90
C ASN A 110 -23.63 -6.82 5.74
N SER A 111 -23.19 -7.64 4.79
CA SER A 111 -21.78 -7.86 4.50
C SER A 111 -21.58 -7.89 3.00
N GLY A 112 -20.39 -7.55 2.54
CA GLY A 112 -20.14 -7.53 1.10
C GLY A 112 -18.79 -6.95 0.72
N ALA A 113 -18.66 -6.75 -0.58
CA ALA A 113 -17.49 -6.20 -1.21
C ALA A 113 -17.78 -4.76 -1.63
N GLU A 114 -17.05 -3.82 -1.05
CA GLU A 114 -16.88 -2.51 -1.65
C GLU A 114 -15.72 -2.60 -2.65
N TRP A 115 -15.87 -2.08 -3.85
CA TRP A 115 -14.84 -2.16 -4.88
C TRP A 115 -14.80 -0.92 -5.75
N TRP A 116 -13.61 -0.63 -6.26
CA TRP A 116 -13.35 0.43 -7.21
C TRP A 116 -12.09 0.12 -8.01
N THR A 117 -11.82 0.93 -9.01
CA THR A 117 -10.66 0.79 -9.87
C THR A 117 -9.80 2.03 -9.77
N GLN A 118 -8.52 1.88 -9.99
CA GLN A 118 -7.63 3.00 -10.27
C GLN A 118 -7.03 2.73 -11.65
N HIS A 119 -7.13 3.72 -12.53
CA HIS A 119 -6.53 3.71 -13.85
C HIS A 119 -5.82 5.05 -14.02
N ILE A 120 -4.69 5.18 -13.33
CA ILE A 120 -3.96 6.45 -13.16
C ILE A 120 -2.63 6.41 -13.89
N ASP A 121 -2.07 7.58 -14.14
CA ASP A 121 -0.71 7.71 -14.64
C ASP A 121 0.26 7.17 -13.58
N HIS A 122 1.35 6.53 -13.99
CA HIS A 122 2.29 5.96 -13.03
C HIS A 122 3.04 6.96 -12.15
N ARG A 123 3.03 8.25 -12.51
CA ARG A 123 3.60 9.36 -11.74
C ARG A 123 2.63 9.87 -10.68
N ASP A 124 1.34 9.56 -10.82
CA ASP A 124 0.31 10.00 -9.89
C ASP A 124 0.51 9.36 -8.52
N ASN A 125 0.34 10.20 -7.49
CA ASN A 125 0.35 9.75 -6.10
C ASN A 125 -1.05 9.33 -5.68
N ILE A 126 -1.12 8.31 -4.83
CA ILE A 126 -2.28 8.09 -3.99
C ILE A 126 -1.90 8.54 -2.59
N GLY A 127 -2.51 9.63 -2.14
CA GLY A 127 -2.30 10.19 -0.81
C GLY A 127 -2.51 9.17 0.29
N PHE A 128 -1.87 9.38 1.44
CA PHE A 128 -2.07 8.49 2.58
C PHE A 128 -3.44 8.70 3.19
N HIS A 129 -4.16 7.60 3.43
CA HIS A 129 -5.52 7.62 3.96
C HIS A 129 -5.84 6.33 4.73
N TRP A 130 -7.00 6.33 5.37
CA TRP A 130 -7.68 5.13 5.83
C TRP A 130 -8.93 4.94 5.00
N ASP A 131 -9.20 3.71 4.60
CA ASP A 131 -10.50 3.39 4.04
C ASP A 131 -11.56 3.45 5.15
N ARG A 132 -12.65 4.15 4.88
CA ARG A 132 -13.70 4.45 5.85
C ARG A 132 -15.07 4.39 5.21
N ASP A 133 -16.08 4.19 6.04
CA ASP A 133 -17.43 4.61 5.69
C ASP A 133 -17.54 6.14 5.87
N TYR A 134 -17.34 6.86 4.78
CA TYR A 134 -17.40 8.33 4.77
C TYR A 134 -18.79 8.88 5.13
N GLY A 135 -19.86 8.12 4.89
CA GLY A 135 -21.19 8.55 5.33
C GLY A 135 -21.36 8.46 6.84
N MET A 136 -20.75 7.47 7.51
CA MET A 136 -20.72 7.43 8.98
C MET A 136 -19.86 8.55 9.57
N GLU A 137 -18.79 8.93 8.88
CA GLU A 137 -17.98 10.08 9.29
C GLU A 137 -18.80 11.38 9.19
N GLU A 138 -19.49 11.60 8.07
CA GLU A 138 -20.32 12.79 7.81
C GLU A 138 -21.55 12.87 8.72
N ASP A 139 -22.30 11.79 8.85
CA ASP A 139 -23.59 11.78 9.56
C ASP A 139 -23.43 11.61 11.08
N ASN A 140 -22.36 10.94 11.53
CA ASN A 140 -22.21 10.47 12.89
C ASN A 140 -20.87 10.84 13.56
N GLU A 141 -19.92 11.44 12.85
CA GLU A 141 -18.58 11.75 13.38
C GLU A 141 -17.83 10.49 13.89
N GLU A 142 -18.19 9.32 13.33
CA GLU A 142 -17.62 8.01 13.68
C GLU A 142 -16.86 7.44 12.49
N HIS A 143 -15.66 6.92 12.75
CA HIS A 143 -14.92 6.20 11.72
C HIS A 143 -15.17 4.71 11.85
N VAL A 144 -15.67 4.10 10.76
CA VAL A 144 -15.82 2.66 10.61
C VAL A 144 -14.94 2.22 9.44
N HIS A 145 -14.18 1.15 9.64
CA HIS A 145 -13.18 0.67 8.69
C HIS A 145 -13.54 -0.73 8.15
N PRO A 146 -13.09 -1.10 6.94
CA PRO A 146 -13.25 -2.44 6.44
C PRO A 146 -12.46 -3.44 7.30
N LEU A 147 -12.90 -4.70 7.32
CA LEU A 147 -12.19 -5.77 8.02
C LEU A 147 -10.79 -6.00 7.41
N VAL A 148 -10.72 -5.93 6.07
CA VAL A 148 -9.53 -6.12 5.25
C VAL A 148 -9.59 -5.16 4.06
N GLY A 149 -8.50 -4.43 3.85
CA GLY A 149 -8.24 -3.70 2.60
C GLY A 149 -7.45 -4.58 1.62
N THR A 150 -7.67 -4.40 0.31
CA THR A 150 -6.95 -5.17 -0.72
C THR A 150 -6.53 -4.34 -1.92
N VAL A 151 -5.43 -4.74 -2.55
CA VAL A 151 -4.97 -4.17 -3.83
C VAL A 151 -4.61 -5.31 -4.78
N THR A 152 -5.28 -5.36 -5.93
CA THR A 152 -4.90 -6.25 -7.04
C THR A 152 -4.25 -5.44 -8.15
N TYR A 153 -2.98 -5.67 -8.44
CA TYR A 153 -2.26 -4.97 -9.50
C TYR A 153 -2.50 -5.66 -10.84
N LEU A 154 -2.97 -4.90 -11.83
CA LEU A 154 -3.27 -5.39 -13.19
C LEU A 154 -2.25 -4.89 -14.22
N CYS A 155 -1.68 -3.71 -13.99
CA CYS A 155 -0.56 -3.14 -14.74
C CYS A 155 0.56 -2.70 -13.77
N VAL A 156 1.79 -2.58 -14.28
CA VAL A 156 3.02 -2.35 -13.47
C VAL A 156 3.78 -1.12 -13.93
N ASN A 157 4.73 -0.69 -13.09
CA ASN A 157 5.60 0.49 -13.19
C ASN A 157 4.97 1.74 -12.58
N ALA A 158 4.84 1.80 -11.26
CA ALA A 158 4.32 2.96 -10.53
C ALA A 158 4.68 2.87 -9.04
N GLY A 159 4.22 3.85 -8.25
CA GLY A 159 4.38 3.87 -6.80
C GLY A 159 3.92 2.57 -6.11
N PRO A 160 4.71 2.01 -5.18
CA PRO A 160 4.32 0.85 -4.38
C PRO A 160 3.19 1.22 -3.43
N THR A 161 2.37 0.24 -3.04
CA THR A 161 1.48 0.45 -1.88
C THR A 161 2.32 0.41 -0.61
N VAL A 162 2.26 1.48 0.17
CA VAL A 162 2.93 1.63 1.46
C VAL A 162 1.87 1.51 2.55
N ILE A 163 2.11 0.64 3.53
CA ILE A 163 1.21 0.42 4.68
C ILE A 163 2.00 0.69 5.96
N LEU A 164 1.47 1.56 6.80
CA LEU A 164 2.06 1.98 8.06
C LEU A 164 1.25 1.45 9.24
N ASP A 165 1.88 1.22 10.38
CA ASP A 165 1.23 0.68 11.58
C ASP A 165 0.38 1.69 12.37
N LYS A 166 0.03 2.82 11.75
CA LYS A 166 -0.92 3.77 12.31
C LYS A 166 -2.35 3.31 12.03
N ARG A 167 -3.08 2.97 13.10
CA ARG A 167 -4.50 2.66 13.01
C ARG A 167 -5.33 3.94 12.92
N GLY A 168 -6.45 3.88 12.21
CA GLY A 168 -7.46 4.93 12.18
C GLY A 168 -7.97 5.24 13.58
N THR A 169 -8.37 6.48 13.79
CA THR A 169 -9.11 6.88 15.00
C THR A 169 -10.56 6.43 14.87
N PHE A 170 -11.30 6.23 15.97
CA PHE A 170 -12.72 5.87 15.90
C PHE A 170 -13.66 7.07 16.00
N ALA A 171 -13.16 8.20 16.48
CA ALA A 171 -13.91 9.44 16.62
C ALA A 171 -13.27 10.52 15.75
N TYR A 172 -14.12 11.25 15.03
CA TYR A 172 -13.73 12.39 14.21
C TYR A 172 -12.96 13.44 15.03
N GLY A 173 -12.01 14.13 14.37
CA GLY A 173 -11.17 15.16 15.00
C GLY A 173 -10.18 14.66 16.06
N THR A 174 -10.10 13.34 16.29
CA THR A 174 -9.06 12.80 17.17
C THR A 174 -7.69 12.92 16.50
N SER A 175 -6.73 13.46 17.22
CA SER A 175 -5.37 13.62 16.72
C SER A 175 -4.74 12.31 16.26
N ILE A 176 -4.04 12.38 15.12
CA ILE A 176 -3.33 11.25 14.52
C ILE A 176 -1.81 11.33 14.74
N GLU A 177 -1.32 12.25 15.57
CA GLU A 177 0.11 12.30 15.93
C GLU A 177 0.60 11.00 16.58
N GLY A 178 1.90 10.80 16.51
CA GLY A 178 2.59 9.75 17.25
C GLY A 178 3.56 8.92 16.43
N PRO A 179 4.22 7.94 17.07
CA PRO A 179 5.27 7.18 16.43
C PRO A 179 4.73 6.21 15.38
N LEU A 180 5.53 6.00 14.34
CA LEU A 180 5.37 4.93 13.35
C LEU A 180 6.50 3.92 13.59
N THR A 181 6.17 2.64 13.74
CA THR A 181 7.18 1.63 14.09
C THR A 181 7.38 0.59 13.00
N LYS A 182 6.41 0.40 12.11
CA LYS A 182 6.47 -0.62 11.06
C LYS A 182 5.94 -0.10 9.74
N CYS A 183 6.55 -0.58 8.66
CA CYS A 183 6.15 -0.24 7.31
C CYS A 183 6.22 -1.49 6.43
N ILE A 184 5.23 -1.66 5.56
CA ILE A 184 5.28 -2.62 4.46
C ILE A 184 5.26 -1.83 3.15
N VAL A 185 6.26 -2.05 2.30
CA VAL A 185 6.33 -1.50 0.94
C VAL A 185 6.10 -2.63 -0.05
N SER A 186 4.95 -2.62 -0.73
CA SER A 186 4.55 -3.62 -1.72
C SER A 186 4.63 -3.05 -3.14
N ARG A 187 5.62 -3.50 -3.91
CA ARG A 187 5.82 -3.06 -5.31
C ARG A 187 4.79 -3.67 -6.27
N PRO A 188 4.26 -2.92 -7.25
CA PRO A 188 3.31 -3.46 -8.20
C PRO A 188 3.96 -4.58 -9.05
N VAL A 189 3.28 -5.72 -9.13
CA VAL A 189 3.58 -6.83 -10.06
C VAL A 189 2.25 -7.28 -10.65
N ALA A 190 2.15 -7.42 -11.98
CA ALA A 190 0.88 -7.75 -12.63
C ALA A 190 0.36 -9.11 -12.12
N GLY A 191 -0.93 -9.15 -11.79
CA GLY A 191 -1.60 -10.30 -11.16
C GLY A 191 -1.43 -10.39 -9.64
N LYS A 192 -0.48 -9.64 -9.06
CA LYS A 192 -0.23 -9.67 -7.62
C LYS A 192 -1.43 -9.10 -6.86
N HIS A 193 -1.81 -9.76 -5.78
CA HIS A 193 -2.84 -9.31 -4.86
C HIS A 193 -2.28 -9.23 -3.45
N ILE A 194 -2.50 -8.11 -2.79
CA ILE A 194 -2.15 -7.93 -1.38
C ILE A 194 -3.39 -7.69 -0.53
N THR A 195 -3.31 -8.10 0.73
CA THR A 195 -4.27 -7.75 1.77
C THR A 195 -3.56 -6.99 2.88
N PHE A 196 -4.30 -6.25 3.69
CA PHE A 196 -3.84 -5.68 4.95
C PHE A 196 -5.04 -5.39 5.86
N ASP A 197 -4.76 -5.12 7.12
CA ASP A 197 -5.78 -4.73 8.09
C ASP A 197 -6.40 -3.38 7.69
N GLY A 198 -7.72 -3.33 7.48
CA GLY A 198 -8.39 -2.17 6.89
C GLY A 198 -8.34 -0.91 7.75
N GLU A 199 -7.98 -1.04 9.02
CA GLU A 199 -7.73 0.10 9.91
C GLU A 199 -6.35 0.75 9.71
N LEU A 200 -5.46 0.20 8.87
CA LEU A 200 -4.10 0.72 8.74
C LEU A 200 -3.98 1.84 7.71
N LEU A 201 -3.16 2.83 8.06
CA LEU A 201 -2.82 3.95 7.21
C LEU A 201 -2.03 3.46 6.00
N HIS A 202 -2.44 3.86 4.80
CA HIS A 202 -1.77 3.41 3.59
C HIS A 202 -1.89 4.43 2.46
N GLY A 203 -0.99 4.33 1.48
CA GLY A 203 -0.94 5.19 0.30
C GLY A 203 -0.14 4.53 -0.82
N ALA A 204 0.00 5.22 -1.95
CA ALA A 204 0.89 4.78 -3.02
C ALA A 204 1.71 5.95 -3.56
N PRO A 205 2.81 6.33 -2.87
CA PRO A 205 3.66 7.42 -3.31
C PRO A 205 4.50 7.02 -4.52
N SER A 206 4.42 7.80 -5.61
CA SER A 206 5.20 7.60 -6.83
C SER A 206 6.69 7.85 -6.62
N SER A 207 7.06 8.69 -5.65
CA SER A 207 8.47 8.92 -5.25
C SER A 207 9.19 7.69 -4.67
N LEU A 208 8.46 6.59 -4.42
CA LEU A 208 9.01 5.29 -4.03
C LEU A 208 8.93 4.24 -5.14
N ALA A 209 8.58 4.63 -6.36
CA ALA A 209 8.48 3.71 -7.49
C ALA A 209 9.83 3.00 -7.73
N PHE A 210 9.76 1.69 -8.01
CA PHE A 210 10.93 0.89 -8.35
C PHE A 210 10.62 -0.11 -9.47
N PRO A 211 11.41 -0.15 -10.57
CA PRO A 211 12.46 0.82 -10.88
C PRO A 211 11.91 2.24 -10.92
N GLU A 212 12.79 3.23 -10.74
CA GLU A 212 12.42 4.63 -10.86
C GLU A 212 11.69 4.85 -12.18
N VAL A 213 10.58 5.58 -12.11
CA VAL A 213 9.75 5.84 -13.27
C VAL A 213 10.48 6.87 -14.13
N ASP A 214 10.80 6.49 -15.37
CA ASP A 214 11.29 7.42 -16.37
C ASP A 214 10.14 8.38 -16.74
N GLU A 215 10.32 9.66 -16.43
CA GLU A 215 9.30 10.71 -16.63
C GLU A 215 8.92 10.89 -18.10
N ASP A 216 9.82 10.51 -19.02
CA ASP A 216 9.61 10.59 -20.47
C ASP A 216 8.83 9.39 -21.02
N VAL A 217 8.59 8.35 -20.23
CA VAL A 217 7.91 7.12 -20.65
C VAL A 217 6.47 7.13 -20.16
N GLU A 218 5.51 7.00 -21.07
CA GLU A 218 4.11 6.80 -20.66
C GLU A 218 3.93 5.44 -19.96
N GLY A 219 3.28 5.45 -18.80
CA GLY A 219 2.91 4.24 -18.08
C GLY A 219 1.67 4.42 -17.22
N LEU A 220 1.00 3.31 -16.94
CA LEU A 220 -0.27 3.29 -16.21
C LEU A 220 -0.17 2.38 -14.99
N ARG A 221 -0.66 2.87 -13.85
CA ARG A 221 -0.96 2.07 -12.68
C ARG A 221 -2.43 1.69 -12.72
N VAL A 222 -2.69 0.42 -13.02
CA VAL A 222 -4.05 -0.12 -13.02
C VAL A 222 -4.22 -1.10 -11.86
N THR A 223 -5.16 -0.80 -10.96
CA THR A 223 -5.50 -1.67 -9.83
C THR A 223 -7.00 -1.89 -9.71
N PHE A 224 -7.36 -3.10 -9.28
CA PHE A 224 -8.71 -3.43 -8.82
C PHE A 224 -8.68 -3.62 -7.31
N LEU A 225 -9.38 -2.75 -6.59
CA LEU A 225 -9.39 -2.71 -5.14
C LEU A 225 -10.71 -3.25 -4.62
N VAL A 226 -10.64 -4.00 -3.53
CA VAL A 226 -11.81 -4.56 -2.88
C VAL A 226 -11.64 -4.46 -1.36
N ASN A 227 -12.52 -3.71 -0.72
CA ASN A 227 -12.66 -3.68 0.72
C ASN A 227 -13.68 -4.70 1.18
N ILE A 228 -13.30 -5.45 2.22
CA ILE A 228 -14.10 -6.54 2.78
C ILE A 228 -14.84 -6.02 4.00
N TRP A 229 -16.15 -5.89 3.88
CA TRP A 229 -17.02 -5.40 4.94
C TRP A 229 -17.86 -6.56 5.51
N VAL A 230 -17.80 -6.75 6.83
CA VAL A 230 -18.60 -7.75 7.54
C VAL A 230 -19.49 -7.06 8.56
N ASP A 231 -20.77 -7.44 8.58
CA ASP A 231 -21.82 -6.88 9.45
C ASP A 231 -21.95 -5.35 9.37
N HIS A 232 -21.45 -4.74 8.28
CA HIS A 232 -21.55 -3.32 7.93
C HIS A 232 -21.68 -3.15 6.42
N VAL A 233 -22.45 -2.16 5.98
CA VAL A 233 -22.52 -1.70 4.58
C VAL A 233 -22.24 -0.20 4.59
N PRO A 234 -21.17 0.28 3.94
CA PRO A 234 -20.87 1.70 3.91
C PRO A 234 -22.02 2.53 3.35
N ILE A 235 -22.34 3.65 3.99
CA ILE A 235 -23.54 4.45 3.70
C ILE A 235 -23.51 5.00 2.27
N GLN A 236 -22.35 5.49 1.82
CA GLN A 236 -22.19 6.14 0.51
C GLN A 236 -21.85 5.18 -0.63
N SER A 237 -21.57 3.92 -0.33
CA SER A 237 -21.14 2.94 -1.34
C SER A 237 -22.36 2.28 -1.97
N GLU A 238 -22.82 2.84 -3.08
CA GLU A 238 -23.99 2.35 -3.81
C GLU A 238 -23.65 1.19 -4.75
N ARG A 239 -24.68 0.44 -5.16
CA ARG A 239 -24.51 -0.53 -6.24
C ARG A 239 -24.28 0.20 -7.55
N MET A 240 -23.39 -0.36 -8.40
CA MET A 240 -23.15 0.17 -9.74
C MET A 240 -24.46 0.30 -10.54
N ASP A 241 -24.62 1.43 -11.23
CA ASP A 241 -25.76 1.66 -12.11
C ASP A 241 -25.88 0.54 -13.16
N ALA A 242 -27.11 0.06 -13.37
CA ALA A 242 -27.37 -1.08 -14.24
C ALA A 242 -27.02 -0.80 -15.71
N THR A 243 -27.11 0.46 -16.16
CA THR A 243 -26.75 0.85 -17.53
C THR A 243 -25.24 0.80 -17.71
N VAL A 244 -24.48 1.30 -16.73
CA VAL A 244 -23.02 1.20 -16.73
C VAL A 244 -22.59 -0.26 -16.67
N ALA A 245 -23.15 -1.05 -15.74
CA ALA A 245 -22.86 -2.47 -15.58
C ALA A 245 -23.12 -3.28 -16.87
N ALA A 246 -24.20 -2.97 -17.61
CA ALA A 246 -24.52 -3.60 -18.88
C ALA A 246 -23.55 -3.22 -20.02
N GLY A 247 -22.81 -2.11 -19.89
CA GLY A 247 -21.79 -1.67 -20.84
C GLY A 247 -20.42 -2.28 -20.61
N LEU A 248 -20.18 -2.92 -19.46
CA LEU A 248 -18.91 -3.55 -19.12
C LEU A 248 -18.66 -4.81 -19.95
N LYS A 249 -17.39 -5.05 -20.29
CA LYS A 249 -16.96 -6.11 -21.21
C LYS A 249 -16.73 -7.44 -20.49
N LEU A 250 -16.21 -7.41 -19.27
CA LEU A 250 -16.01 -8.58 -18.44
C LEU A 250 -17.38 -9.06 -17.93
N THR A 251 -17.69 -10.31 -18.22
CA THR A 251 -18.99 -10.90 -17.85
C THR A 251 -18.86 -11.75 -16.60
N SER A 252 -19.94 -11.86 -15.81
CA SER A 252 -19.97 -12.76 -14.65
C SER A 252 -19.74 -14.23 -15.06
N ALA A 253 -20.13 -14.62 -16.28
CA ALA A 253 -19.89 -15.95 -16.81
C ALA A 253 -18.41 -16.24 -17.11
N ALA A 254 -17.65 -15.23 -17.54
CA ALA A 254 -16.20 -15.34 -17.73
C ALA A 254 -15.46 -15.48 -16.39
N VAL A 255 -15.94 -14.79 -15.36
CA VAL A 255 -15.38 -14.86 -14.00
C VAL A 255 -15.80 -16.14 -13.29
N ALA A 256 -17.02 -16.65 -13.48
CA ALA A 256 -17.55 -17.81 -12.76
C ALA A 256 -16.57 -19.01 -12.63
N PRO A 257 -15.91 -19.50 -13.70
CA PRO A 257 -14.95 -20.61 -13.61
C PRO A 257 -13.59 -20.24 -13.01
N LEU A 258 -13.28 -18.96 -12.81
CA LEU A 258 -12.00 -18.50 -12.26
C LEU A 258 -11.75 -19.12 -10.87
N ALA A 259 -10.63 -19.84 -10.75
CA ALA A 259 -10.08 -20.27 -9.48
C ALA A 259 -8.99 -19.27 -9.06
N LEU A 260 -9.14 -18.65 -7.90
CA LEU A 260 -8.12 -17.75 -7.36
C LEU A 260 -6.88 -18.55 -6.92
N ARG A 261 -5.70 -18.15 -7.36
CA ARG A 261 -4.43 -18.84 -7.04
C ARG A 261 -3.95 -18.43 -5.64
N THR A 262 -4.31 -19.23 -4.63
CA THR A 262 -4.01 -18.90 -3.22
C THR A 262 -2.75 -19.56 -2.67
N LYS A 263 -2.11 -20.45 -3.43
CA LYS A 263 -0.97 -21.25 -2.94
C LYS A 263 0.38 -20.58 -3.09
N ASN A 264 0.53 -19.68 -4.06
CA ASN A 264 1.79 -19.00 -4.33
C ASN A 264 1.82 -17.66 -3.60
N THR A 265 2.34 -17.67 -2.38
CA THR A 265 2.39 -16.49 -1.51
C THR A 265 3.82 -16.09 -1.16
N GLU A 266 4.05 -14.80 -1.09
CA GLU A 266 5.27 -14.22 -0.55
C GLU A 266 5.12 -13.96 0.96
N GLN A 267 6.17 -14.27 1.74
CA GLN A 267 6.15 -14.06 3.19
C GLN A 267 6.48 -12.60 3.56
N ALA A 268 5.79 -12.06 4.56
CA ALA A 268 6.00 -10.70 5.07
C ALA A 268 7.01 -10.68 6.22
N LEU A 269 8.22 -11.17 5.94
CA LEU A 269 9.26 -11.28 6.96
C LEU A 269 9.91 -9.92 7.22
N LEU A 270 9.86 -9.48 8.48
CA LEU A 270 10.52 -8.27 8.94
C LEU A 270 12.01 -8.29 8.59
N GLN A 271 12.43 -7.29 7.86
CA GLN A 271 13.81 -7.03 7.50
C GLN A 271 14.40 -6.03 8.49
N ILE A 272 15.58 -6.36 9.03
CA ILE A 272 16.33 -5.49 9.93
C ILE A 272 17.48 -4.88 9.14
N TYR A 273 17.34 -3.60 8.83
CA TYR A 273 18.36 -2.82 8.14
C TYR A 273 19.48 -2.42 9.10
N GLY A 274 20.71 -2.44 8.59
CA GLY A 274 21.90 -2.13 9.38
C GLY A 274 21.91 -0.68 9.85
N ALA A 275 22.49 -0.39 11.01
CA ALA A 275 22.60 1.00 11.51
C ALA A 275 23.46 1.93 10.63
N THR A 276 24.21 1.37 9.68
CA THR A 276 25.07 2.10 8.74
C THR A 276 24.53 2.07 7.31
N GLU A 277 23.33 1.53 7.11
CA GLU A 277 22.71 1.48 5.80
C GLU A 277 22.25 2.89 5.41
N PRO A 278 22.54 3.38 4.20
CA PRO A 278 22.07 4.69 3.78
C PRO A 278 20.55 4.75 3.78
N THR A 279 20.00 5.86 4.28
CA THR A 279 18.56 6.10 4.39
C THR A 279 18.19 7.43 3.74
N LYS A 280 16.99 7.51 3.18
CA LYS A 280 16.34 8.74 2.73
C LYS A 280 15.18 9.06 3.68
N PHE A 281 15.03 10.33 4.02
CA PHE A 281 13.89 10.83 4.78
C PHE A 281 12.79 11.19 3.79
N HIS A 282 11.57 10.78 4.07
CA HIS A 282 10.40 11.04 3.24
C HIS A 282 9.33 11.73 4.07
N ARG A 283 8.64 12.68 3.43
CA ARG A 283 7.53 13.42 4.01
C ARG A 283 6.33 13.35 3.07
N TRP A 284 5.14 13.18 3.65
CA TRP A 284 3.88 13.27 2.93
C TRP A 284 2.86 14.01 3.77
N GLY A 285 2.04 14.85 3.14
CA GLY A 285 0.91 15.48 3.80
C GLY A 285 -0.24 14.49 4.00
N ILE A 286 -1.02 14.69 5.06
CA ILE A 286 -2.30 14.01 5.27
C ILE A 286 -3.24 14.91 6.08
N ASN A 287 -4.50 14.98 5.66
CA ASN A 287 -5.56 15.62 6.44
C ASN A 287 -6.26 14.60 7.34
N SER A 288 -6.63 15.04 8.54
CA SER A 288 -7.54 14.27 9.40
C SER A 288 -8.42 15.22 10.19
N GLY A 289 -9.71 15.26 9.87
CA GLY A 289 -10.61 16.28 10.37
C GLY A 289 -10.29 17.65 9.78
N GLU A 290 -10.18 18.67 10.65
CA GLU A 290 -9.84 20.04 10.27
C GLU A 290 -8.32 20.34 10.37
N GLU A 291 -7.51 19.33 10.69
CA GLU A 291 -6.07 19.49 10.94
C GLU A 291 -5.22 18.86 9.83
N ASP A 292 -4.12 19.54 9.52
CA ASP A 292 -3.05 19.06 8.64
C ASP A 292 -1.96 18.35 9.44
N TYR A 293 -1.47 17.25 8.88
CA TYR A 293 -0.38 16.47 9.46
C TYR A 293 0.67 16.12 8.42
N ILE A 294 1.87 15.85 8.91
CA ILE A 294 3.01 15.37 8.12
C ILE A 294 3.38 13.97 8.57
N ILE A 295 3.34 13.03 7.64
CA ILE A 295 3.89 11.69 7.79
C ILE A 295 5.38 11.77 7.53
N GLN A 296 6.20 11.39 8.51
CA GLN A 296 7.66 11.42 8.43
C GLN A 296 8.18 9.99 8.51
N VAL A 297 8.82 9.51 7.44
CA VAL A 297 9.35 8.15 7.38
C VAL A 297 10.77 8.12 6.86
N THR A 298 11.67 7.55 7.66
CA THR A 298 13.04 7.23 7.21
C THR A 298 13.09 5.84 6.62
N LEU A 299 13.41 5.73 5.32
CA LEU A 299 13.50 4.46 4.61
C LEU A 299 14.93 4.21 4.11
N PRO A 300 15.39 2.95 4.03
CA PRO A 300 16.64 2.60 3.37
C PRO A 300 16.63 3.03 1.90
N THR A 301 17.70 3.63 1.40
CA THR A 301 17.81 3.99 -0.04
C THR A 301 17.84 2.77 -0.95
N THR A 302 18.19 1.60 -0.39
CA THR A 302 18.15 0.32 -1.09
C THR A 302 17.03 -0.53 -0.50
N LEU A 303 15.79 -0.29 -0.93
CA LEU A 303 14.71 -1.25 -0.70
C LEU A 303 15.04 -2.54 -1.47
N ARG A 304 15.34 -3.61 -0.74
CA ARG A 304 16.11 -4.73 -1.30
C ARG A 304 15.26 -5.79 -1.95
N GLY A 305 13.96 -5.83 -1.67
CA GLY A 305 13.14 -6.98 -2.04
C GLY A 305 13.30 -7.31 -3.53
N ALA A 306 13.28 -6.33 -4.43
CA ALA A 306 13.42 -6.60 -5.88
C ALA A 306 14.75 -7.29 -6.24
N ALA A 307 15.87 -6.85 -5.65
CA ALA A 307 17.19 -7.45 -5.85
C ALA A 307 17.30 -8.87 -5.25
N ALA A 308 16.44 -9.21 -4.29
CA ALA A 308 16.32 -10.54 -3.68
C ALA A 308 15.21 -11.42 -4.30
N GLY A 309 14.55 -10.96 -5.37
CA GLY A 309 13.43 -11.66 -6.01
C GLY A 309 12.09 -11.54 -5.25
N SER A 310 11.97 -10.56 -4.37
CA SER A 310 10.84 -10.26 -3.50
C SER A 310 10.12 -8.97 -3.95
N SER A 311 8.79 -8.98 -3.90
CA SER A 311 7.96 -7.83 -4.25
C SER A 311 7.55 -6.99 -3.04
N VAL A 312 7.98 -7.39 -1.84
CA VAL A 312 7.56 -6.79 -0.57
C VAL A 312 8.77 -6.55 0.33
N ASP A 313 8.90 -5.33 0.85
CA ASP A 313 9.83 -5.03 1.95
C ASP A 313 9.04 -4.77 3.22
N CYS A 314 9.38 -5.46 4.31
CA CYS A 314 8.78 -5.31 5.62
C CYS A 314 9.82 -4.70 6.55
N LEU A 315 9.56 -3.53 7.11
CA LEU A 315 10.55 -2.66 7.72
C LEU A 315 10.19 -2.37 9.17
N LEU A 316 11.21 -2.35 10.04
CA LEU A 316 11.12 -1.69 11.33
C LEU A 316 11.57 -0.24 11.13
N LEU A 317 10.65 0.69 11.37
CA LEU A 317 10.92 2.11 11.27
C LEU A 317 11.69 2.60 12.51
N LYS A 318 12.55 3.60 12.29
CA LYS A 318 13.26 4.32 13.35
C LYS A 318 13.04 5.80 13.13
N ASP A 319 12.76 6.52 14.20
CA ASP A 319 12.63 7.97 14.18
C ASP A 319 11.59 8.44 13.13
N SER A 320 10.54 7.64 12.93
CA SER A 320 9.41 7.93 12.05
C SER A 320 8.18 8.24 12.90
N CYS A 321 7.39 9.23 12.50
CA CYS A 321 6.20 9.65 13.21
C CYS A 321 5.22 10.40 12.31
N ILE A 322 4.04 10.65 12.84
CA ILE A 322 3.10 11.65 12.34
C ILE A 322 3.15 12.83 13.30
N VAL A 323 3.25 14.04 12.76
CA VAL A 323 3.27 15.30 13.52
C VAL A 323 2.24 16.26 12.92
N GLU A 324 1.65 17.11 13.75
CA GLU A 324 0.79 18.20 13.28
C GLU A 324 1.61 19.20 12.44
N GLY A 325 1.03 19.67 11.34
CA GLY A 325 1.61 20.69 10.48
C GLY A 325 1.30 20.51 8.99
N GLU A 326 1.47 21.58 8.24
CA GLU A 326 1.35 21.61 6.79
C GLU A 326 2.69 21.29 6.11
N LEU A 327 2.64 20.56 5.00
CA LEU A 327 3.82 20.31 4.18
C LEU A 327 4.14 21.58 3.37
N SER A 328 5.22 22.29 3.72
CA SER A 328 5.70 23.42 2.93
C SER A 328 6.38 22.94 1.65
N GLU A 329 6.05 23.55 0.50
CA GLU A 329 6.55 23.21 -0.85
C GLU A 329 8.07 23.38 -1.08
N SER A 330 8.88 23.70 -0.06
CA SER A 330 10.21 24.30 -0.26
C SER A 330 11.44 23.49 0.19
N GLU A 331 11.39 22.16 0.31
CA GLU A 331 12.55 21.40 0.83
C GLU A 331 12.98 20.16 0.03
N ASP A 332 12.33 19.84 -1.09
CA ASP A 332 12.70 18.67 -1.94
C ASP A 332 13.22 19.02 -3.35
N ASP A 333 13.36 20.32 -3.69
CA ASP A 333 14.12 20.72 -4.88
C ASP A 333 15.59 20.82 -4.50
N ASP A 334 16.33 19.83 -4.99
CA ASP A 334 17.77 19.65 -4.83
C ASP A 334 18.55 20.97 -5.01
N GLU A 335 19.55 21.14 -4.14
CA GLU A 335 20.68 22.03 -4.35
C GLU A 335 21.35 21.66 -5.69
N GLU A 336 20.93 22.29 -6.79
CA GLU A 336 21.78 22.38 -7.97
C GLU A 336 23.00 23.23 -7.56
N GLU A 337 24.11 22.55 -7.29
CA GLU A 337 25.43 23.18 -7.27
C GLU A 337 25.68 23.77 -8.67
N ASP A 338 25.40 25.05 -8.84
CA ASP A 338 25.89 25.88 -9.94
C ASP A 338 27.43 25.88 -9.92
N ASP A 339 28.06 24.87 -10.52
CA ASP A 339 29.48 24.89 -10.92
C ASP A 339 29.59 25.57 -12.30
N ASP A 340 29.24 26.85 -12.35
CA ASP A 340 29.59 27.71 -13.47
C ASP A 340 31.01 28.25 -13.27
N GLY A 341 31.98 27.38 -13.54
CA GLY A 341 33.33 27.78 -13.87
C GLY A 341 33.34 28.47 -15.24
N GLU A 342 33.04 29.78 -15.27
CA GLU A 342 33.38 30.60 -16.44
C GLU A 342 34.87 30.97 -16.41
N GLU A 343 35.55 30.53 -17.47
CA GLU A 343 36.93 30.81 -17.82
C GLU A 343 37.12 32.31 -18.09
N ASP A 344 38.10 32.91 -17.41
CA ASP A 344 38.66 34.22 -17.73
C ASP A 344 39.33 34.20 -19.12
N ASP A 345 38.65 34.71 -20.14
CA ASP A 345 39.27 35.12 -21.41
C ASP A 345 39.65 36.62 -21.33
N ASP A 346 40.83 36.89 -20.78
CA ASP A 346 41.59 38.15 -20.97
C ASP A 346 42.85 37.85 -21.80
N GLU A 347 42.82 38.22 -23.10
CA GLU A 347 43.87 38.94 -23.89
C GLU A 347 43.74 38.82 -25.41
#